data_AF-A0A7V9IU54-F1
#
_entry.id   AF-A0A7V9IU54-F1
#
_cell.length_a   1.000
_cell.length_b   1.000
_cell.length_c   1.000
_cell.angle_alpha   90.00
_cell.angle_beta   90.00
_cell.angle_gamma   90.00
#
_symmetry.space_group_name_H-M   'P 1'
#
loop_
_entity.id
_entity.type
_entity.pdbx_description
1 polymer ?
#
loop_
_entity_poly.entity_id
_entity_poly.type
_entity_poly.pdbx_seq_one_letter_code
_entity_poly.pdbx_strand_id
1 'polypeptide(L)' 'MTLARAWLAANGRRRALLPVRIPGSVARRYREGGHLAPEHADGVVGFEVYLAERAAQARP' A
#
# COMPACT_ATOMS: atom_id res chain seq x y z
N MET A 1 -2.51 -10.82 5.66
CA MET A 1 -1.20 -10.13 5.65
C MET A 1 -1.42 -8.63 5.79
N THR A 2 -0.47 -7.84 6.32
CA THR A 2 -0.57 -6.37 6.26
C THR A 2 -0.07 -5.85 4.90
N LEU A 3 -0.59 -4.73 4.41
CA LEU A 3 -0.17 -4.12 3.13
C LEU A 3 1.35 -3.93 3.04
N ALA A 4 1.97 -3.48 4.13
CA ALA A 4 3.42 -3.28 4.18
C ALA A 4 4.21 -4.59 4.01
N ARG A 5 3.75 -5.71 4.62
CA ARG A 5 4.38 -7.02 4.39
C ARG A 5 4.16 -7.52 2.98
N ALA A 6 2.95 -7.33 2.42
CA ALA A 6 2.65 -7.74 1.05
C ALA A 6 3.54 -6.99 0.05
N TRP A 7 3.74 -5.68 0.25
CA TRP A 7 4.65 -4.88 -0.56
C TRP A 7 6.10 -5.35 -0.45
N LEU A 8 6.60 -5.62 0.76
CA LEU A 8 7.98 -6.11 0.93
C LEU A 8 8.21 -7.47 0.26
N ALA A 9 7.25 -8.39 0.40
CA ALA A 9 7.29 -9.69 -0.27
C ALA A 9 7.30 -9.54 -1.79
N ALA A 10 6.38 -8.72 -2.34
CA ALA A 10 6.28 -8.50 -3.77
C ALA A 10 7.52 -7.81 -4.39
N ASN A 11 8.22 -6.95 -3.64
CA ASN A 11 9.43 -6.27 -4.12
C ASN A 11 10.72 -7.07 -3.86
N GLY A 12 10.66 -8.23 -3.20
CA GLY A 12 11.85 -9.04 -2.86
C GLY A 12 12.82 -8.34 -1.90
N ARG A 13 12.38 -7.29 -1.18
CA ARG A 13 13.25 -6.46 -0.33
C ARG A 13 13.16 -6.89 1.13
N ARG A 14 14.30 -7.23 1.74
CA ARG A 14 14.42 -7.45 3.20
C ARG A 14 14.63 -6.12 3.92
N ARG A 15 13.53 -5.42 4.24
CA ARG A 15 13.56 -4.18 5.05
C ARG A 15 12.78 -4.38 6.35
N ALA A 16 13.23 -3.73 7.42
CA ALA A 16 12.53 -3.74 8.70
C ALA A 16 11.20 -2.98 8.62
N LEU A 17 10.16 -3.54 9.23
CA LEU A 17 8.89 -2.85 9.46
C LEU A 17 8.91 -2.24 10.86
N LEU A 18 9.01 -0.91 10.91
CA LEU A 18 9.08 -0.18 12.17
C LEU A 18 7.74 0.48 12.49
N PRO A 19 7.28 0.43 13.75
CA PRO A 19 6.11 1.19 14.17
C PRO A 19 6.48 2.68 14.19
N VAL A 20 5.85 3.48 13.32
CA VAL A 20 6.04 4.93 13.29
C VAL A 20 4.91 5.60 14.05
N ARG A 21 5.26 6.46 15.01
CA ARG A 21 4.26 7.25 15.75
C ARG A 21 3.84 8.44 14.91
N ILE A 22 2.60 8.43 14.44
CA ILE A 22 2.02 9.48 13.61
C ILE A 22 1.30 10.50 14.52
N PRO A 23 1.50 11.82 14.33
CA PRO A 23 0.71 12.84 15.04
C PRO A 23 -0.79 12.61 14.83
N GLY A 24 -1.59 12.80 15.88
CA GLY A 24 -3.02 12.46 15.85
C GLY A 24 -3.82 13.15 14.75
N SER A 25 -3.47 14.39 14.41
CA SER A 25 -4.08 15.15 13.32
C SER A 25 -3.86 14.50 11.95
N VAL A 26 -2.64 14.02 11.68
CA VAL A 26 -2.30 13.30 10.45
C VAL A 26 -3.04 11.97 10.40
N ALA A 27 -3.01 11.21 11.50
CA ALA A 27 -3.70 9.92 11.59
C ALA A 27 -5.23 10.07 11.37
N ARG A 28 -5.82 11.18 11.85
CA ARG A 28 -7.24 11.48 11.60
C ARG A 28 -7.52 11.70 10.11
N ARG A 29 -6.74 12.53 9.42
CA ARG A 29 -6.94 12.79 7.98
C ARG A 29 -6.78 11.53 7.12
N TYR A 30 -5.83 10.65 7.47
CA TYR A 30 -5.69 9.36 6.80
C TYR A 30 -6.92 8.48 6.98
N ARG A 31 -7.50 8.44 8.20
CA ARG A 31 -8.74 7.68 8.46
C ARG A 31 -9.95 8.28 7.75
N GLU A 32 -9.99 9.60 7.60
CA GLU A 32 -11.01 10.30 6.82
C GLU A 32 -10.85 10.09 5.31
N GLY A 33 -9.80 9.38 4.87
CA GLY A 33 -9.56 9.12 3.45
C GLY A 33 -8.94 10.30 2.70
N GLY A 34 -8.34 11.27 3.39
CA GLY A 34 -7.72 12.44 2.75
C GLY A 34 -6.47 12.14 1.89
N HIS A 35 -6.05 10.88 1.79
CA HIS A 35 -5.01 10.39 0.88
C HIS A 35 -5.60 9.42 -0.17
N LEU A 36 -6.92 9.33 -0.26
CA LEU A 36 -7.59 8.62 -1.34
C LEU A 36 -7.89 9.61 -2.46
N ALA A 37 -8.21 9.08 -3.64
CA ALA A 37 -8.68 9.86 -4.78
C ALA A 37 -10.16 9.53 -5.03
N PRO A 38 -11.10 10.07 -4.23
CA PRO A 38 -12.52 9.71 -4.33
C PRO A 38 -13.12 10.07 -5.70
N GLU A 39 -12.59 11.09 -6.38
CA GLU A 39 -13.02 11.47 -7.72
C GLU A 39 -12.54 10.49 -8.81
N HIS A 40 -11.59 9.60 -8.50
CA HIS A 40 -10.97 8.65 -9.42
C HIS A 40 -10.93 7.25 -8.78
N ALA A 41 -12.11 6.75 -8.39
CA ALA A 41 -12.28 5.43 -7.80
C ALA A 41 -12.31 4.29 -8.84
N ASP A 42 -11.47 4.39 -9.88
CA ASP A 42 -11.50 3.50 -11.05
C ASP A 42 -10.80 2.14 -10.79
N GLY A 43 -10.08 2.01 -9.67
CA GLY A 43 -9.35 0.80 -9.31
C GLY A 43 -10.30 -0.35 -8.96
N VAL A 44 -10.44 -1.33 -9.87
CA VAL A 44 -11.29 -2.51 -9.66
C VAL A 44 -10.57 -3.69 -9.01
N VAL A 45 -9.25 -3.64 -8.92
CA VAL A 45 -8.42 -4.72 -8.37
C VAL A 45 -7.97 -4.43 -6.94
N GLY A 46 -7.91 -5.47 -6.12
CA GLY A 46 -7.33 -5.40 -4.79
C GLY A 46 -5.81 -5.17 -4.83
N PHE A 47 -5.26 -4.75 -3.69
CA PHE A 47 -3.83 -4.44 -3.57
C PHE A 47 -2.93 -5.64 -3.86
N GLU A 48 -3.32 -6.84 -3.42
CA GLU A 48 -2.58 -8.09 -3.66
C GLU A 48 -2.55 -8.46 -5.15
N VAL A 49 -3.67 -8.29 -5.85
CA VAL A 49 -3.77 -8.55 -7.28
C VAL A 49 -2.88 -7.57 -8.04
N TYR A 50 -2.96 -6.28 -7.74
CA TYR A 50 -2.07 -5.26 -8.29
C TYR A 50 -0.58 -5.59 -8.07
N LEU A 51 -0.21 -6.04 -6.87
CA LEU A 51 1.17 -6.43 -6.57
C LEU A 51 1.62 -7.65 -7.38
N ALA A 52 0.76 -8.64 -7.58
CA ALA A 52 1.06 -9.82 -8.38
C ALA A 52 1.25 -9.46 -9.87
N GLU A 53 0.37 -8.63 -10.42
CA GLU A 53 0.47 -8.12 -11.79
C GLU A 53 1.75 -7.31 -11.99
N ARG A 54 2.05 -6.38 -11.07
CA ARG A 54 3.28 -5.58 -11.14
C ARG A 54 4.53 -6.45 -11.03
N ALA A 55 4.54 -7.46 -10.16
CA ALA A 55 5.66 -8.39 -10.04
C ALA A 55 5.87 -9.20 -11.33
N ALA A 56 4.79 -9.61 -11.99
CA ALA A 56 4.86 -10.28 -13.29
C ALA A 56 5.42 -9.35 -14.39
N GLN A 57 5.06 -8.06 -14.39
CA GLN A 57 5.56 -7.05 -15.33
C GLN A 57 7.03 -6.67 -15.09
N ALA A 58 7.49 -6.67 -13.83
CA ALA A 58 8.87 -6.30 -13.48
C ALA A 58 9.91 -7.39 -13.80
N ARG A 59 9.46 -8.59 -14.18
CA ARG A 59 10.31 -9.70 -14.61
C ARG A 59 10.55 -9.58 -16.13
N PRO A 60 11.79 -9.38 -16.61
CA PRO A 60 12.11 -9.54 -18.02
C PRO A 60 11.88 -10.99 -18.49
#